data_AF-A0AAQ3M313-F1
#
_entry.id   AF-A0AAQ3M313-F1
#
_cell.length_a   1.000
_cell.length_b   1.000
_cell.length_c   1.000
_cell.angle_alpha   90.00
_cell.angle_beta   90.00
_cell.angle_gamma   90.00
#
_symmetry.space_group_name_H-M   'P 1'
#
loop_
_entity.id
_entity.type
_entity.pdbx_description
1 polymer ?
#
loop_
_entity_poly.entity_id
_entity_poly.type
_entity_poly.pdbx_seq_one_letter_code
_entity_poly.pdbx_strand_id
1 'polypeptide(L)'
;MTTAHQLRACQFPTQNPLDGCPSNTVLVGPEEYFKTVQSAVLSIPHDNVTYTILILPGNYTEQVNVTRSGPLTLIGQSALPTNASANVVNILWSSATGNAENSFDNAFTSTLTVAPTLNASLTGSGPTGNNVPMGTPFGNQDFRVYNVNFINDYLPYSAGPSLALSISYANAGFYFSQFLSYQDTVYIGKLGNAYMYSCIIGGQTDFFYGFGTLWVENSHIELRGCGGGITAWKGMNTTFPNKYGVYIHKTYVAKANSSLQIEQKCALGRPWNAQMRAIFAQTYLDDSIRPSGYIDWSTTDPRVNRNTTTAEFENYGPGFNVTGRRAASNVTIEMTPRQYQPFSSPRKVFQYPSGDFDNTGWIDPSYLP
;
A
#
# COMPACT_ATOMS: atom_id res chain seq x y z
N MET A 1 5.13 -15.64 -17.81
CA MET A 1 4.84 -14.28 -17.30
C MET A 1 4.25 -13.47 -18.44
N THR A 2 3.12 -12.80 -18.21
CA THR A 2 2.52 -11.87 -19.17
C THR A 2 3.46 -10.68 -19.36
N THR A 3 3.79 -10.33 -20.60
CA THR A 3 4.68 -9.19 -20.89
C THR A 3 3.93 -7.87 -20.73
N ALA A 4 4.63 -6.75 -20.49
CA ALA A 4 4.03 -5.41 -20.48
C ALA A 4 3.26 -5.08 -21.77
N HIS A 5 3.70 -5.62 -22.92
CA HIS A 5 3.00 -5.48 -24.19
C HIS A 5 1.64 -6.20 -24.20
N GLN A 6 1.59 -7.44 -23.70
CA GLN A 6 0.34 -8.21 -23.58
C GLN A 6 -0.64 -7.58 -22.58
N LEU A 7 -0.14 -7.02 -21.47
CA LEU A 7 -0.98 -6.28 -20.52
C LEU A 7 -1.62 -5.05 -21.18
N ARG A 8 -0.84 -4.23 -21.89
CA ARG A 8 -1.36 -3.06 -22.61
C ARG A 8 -2.38 -3.43 -23.68
N ALA A 9 -2.16 -4.52 -24.41
CA ALA A 9 -3.11 -4.99 -25.42
C ALA A 9 -4.45 -5.36 -24.77
N CYS A 10 -4.43 -6.11 -23.65
CA CYS A 10 -5.62 -6.48 -22.89
C CYS A 10 -6.34 -5.28 -22.25
N GLN A 11 -5.59 -4.25 -21.87
CA GLN A 11 -6.14 -3.04 -21.22
C GLN A 11 -6.85 -2.11 -22.19
N PHE A 12 -6.46 -2.11 -23.46
CA PHE A 12 -6.94 -1.12 -24.41
C PHE A 12 -8.40 -1.41 -24.78
N PRO A 13 -9.30 -0.40 -24.79
CA PRO A 13 -10.68 -0.62 -25.21
C PRO A 13 -10.79 -1.06 -26.68
N THR A 14 -11.49 -2.16 -26.92
CA THR A 14 -11.76 -2.73 -28.24
C THR A 14 -13.25 -3.08 -28.38
N GLN A 15 -13.68 -3.47 -29.59
CA GLN A 15 -15.07 -3.92 -29.80
C GLN A 15 -15.37 -5.24 -29.07
N ASN A 16 -14.41 -6.16 -29.02
CA ASN A 16 -14.48 -7.36 -28.20
C ASN A 16 -13.47 -7.20 -27.05
N PRO A 17 -13.92 -6.92 -25.81
CA PRO A 17 -13.03 -6.50 -24.73
C PRO A 17 -11.89 -7.46 -24.37
N LEU A 18 -12.03 -8.75 -24.69
CA LEU A 18 -11.00 -9.76 -24.41
C LEU A 18 -9.92 -9.85 -25.49
N ASP A 19 -10.01 -9.06 -26.56
CA ASP A 19 -8.98 -9.02 -27.61
C ASP A 19 -7.62 -8.62 -27.01
N GLY A 20 -6.59 -9.42 -27.28
CA GLY A 20 -5.24 -9.20 -26.75
C GLY A 20 -5.03 -9.64 -25.30
N CYS A 21 -6.06 -10.14 -24.61
CA CYS A 21 -5.94 -10.68 -23.27
C CYS A 21 -5.31 -12.08 -23.22
N PRO A 22 -4.63 -12.44 -22.12
CA PRO A 22 -4.19 -13.81 -21.88
C PRO A 22 -5.35 -14.82 -21.92
N SER A 23 -5.05 -16.07 -22.25
CA SER A 23 -6.01 -17.17 -22.08
C SER A 23 -6.47 -17.26 -20.63
N ASN A 24 -7.72 -17.69 -20.41
CA ASN A 24 -8.37 -17.73 -19.08
C ASN A 24 -8.60 -16.35 -18.44
N THR A 25 -8.69 -15.29 -19.25
CA THR A 25 -9.14 -13.98 -18.74
C THR A 25 -10.64 -14.00 -18.49
N VAL A 26 -11.03 -13.66 -17.27
CA VAL A 26 -12.43 -13.46 -16.87
C VAL A 26 -12.79 -12.00 -17.08
N LEU A 27 -13.92 -11.74 -17.74
CA LEU A 27 -14.42 -10.40 -17.97
C LEU A 27 -15.42 -9.99 -16.88
N VAL A 28 -15.27 -8.78 -16.36
CA VAL A 28 -16.18 -8.16 -15.39
C VAL A 28 -16.69 -6.84 -15.96
N GLY A 29 -18.00 -6.62 -15.91
CA GLY A 29 -18.64 -5.44 -16.46
C GLY A 29 -20.11 -5.33 -16.03
N PRO A 30 -20.71 -4.13 -16.02
CA PRO A 30 -22.11 -3.95 -15.63
C PRO A 30 -23.11 -4.82 -16.45
N GLU A 31 -22.78 -5.01 -17.73
CA GLU A 31 -23.58 -5.78 -18.70
C GLU A 31 -23.00 -7.19 -18.98
N GLU A 32 -21.96 -7.58 -18.26
CA GLU A 32 -21.27 -8.86 -18.46
C GLU A 32 -21.82 -9.95 -17.53
N TYR A 33 -21.41 -11.20 -17.77
CA TYR A 33 -21.81 -12.33 -16.93
C TYR A 33 -21.42 -12.12 -15.45
N PHE A 34 -20.18 -11.71 -15.19
CA PHE A 34 -19.76 -11.27 -13.87
C PHE A 34 -19.95 -9.75 -13.75
N LYS A 35 -20.90 -9.35 -12.91
CA LYS A 35 -21.23 -7.93 -12.67
C LYS A 35 -20.37 -7.30 -11.58
N THR A 36 -19.72 -8.12 -10.75
CA THR A 36 -18.90 -7.66 -9.65
C THR A 36 -17.54 -8.36 -9.69
N VAL A 37 -16.50 -7.66 -9.26
CA VAL A 37 -15.13 -8.17 -9.20
C VAL A 37 -15.06 -9.33 -8.22
N GLN A 38 -15.75 -9.24 -7.08
CA GLN A 38 -15.76 -10.32 -6.11
C GLN A 38 -16.37 -11.61 -6.68
N SER A 39 -17.42 -11.53 -7.51
CA SER A 39 -18.02 -12.71 -8.13
C SER A 39 -17.07 -13.41 -9.12
N ALA A 40 -16.24 -12.64 -9.83
CA ALA A 40 -15.19 -13.19 -10.69
C ALA A 40 -14.01 -13.78 -9.90
N VAL A 41 -13.65 -13.17 -8.76
CA VAL A 41 -12.63 -13.74 -7.85
C VAL A 41 -13.11 -15.08 -7.26
N LEU A 42 -14.42 -15.23 -6.99
CA LEU A 42 -14.97 -16.48 -6.48
C LEU A 42 -15.14 -17.57 -7.55
N SER A 43 -15.16 -17.21 -8.83
CA SER A 43 -15.34 -18.17 -9.92
C SER A 43 -14.04 -18.87 -10.34
N ILE A 44 -12.89 -18.29 -10.01
CA ILE A 44 -11.58 -18.87 -10.34
C ILE A 44 -11.17 -19.97 -9.31
N PRO A 45 -10.67 -21.13 -9.76
CA PRO A 45 -10.26 -22.22 -8.87
C PRO A 45 -9.10 -21.89 -7.93
N HIS A 46 -9.05 -22.56 -6.78
CA HIS A 46 -7.90 -22.57 -5.87
C HIS A 46 -6.79 -23.51 -6.35
N ASP A 47 -6.10 -23.11 -7.42
CA ASP A 47 -4.97 -23.82 -8.01
C ASP A 47 -3.75 -22.90 -8.17
N ASN A 48 -2.69 -23.40 -8.81
CA ASN A 48 -1.47 -22.64 -9.12
C ASN A 48 -1.47 -22.04 -10.54
N VAL A 49 -2.59 -22.10 -11.25
CA VAL A 49 -2.71 -21.50 -12.59
C VAL A 49 -2.84 -20.00 -12.45
N THR A 50 -2.21 -19.24 -13.36
CA THR A 50 -2.37 -17.79 -13.42
C THR A 50 -3.71 -17.42 -14.03
N TYR A 51 -4.52 -16.65 -13.32
CA TYR A 51 -5.75 -16.07 -13.86
C TYR A 51 -5.63 -14.55 -14.01
N THR A 52 -6.34 -14.03 -15.00
CA THR A 52 -6.48 -12.59 -15.23
C THR A 52 -7.95 -12.23 -15.13
N ILE A 53 -8.28 -11.12 -14.47
CA ILE A 53 -9.61 -10.53 -14.48
C ILE A 53 -9.51 -9.17 -15.16
N LEU A 54 -10.14 -9.01 -16.32
CA LEU A 54 -10.31 -7.71 -16.97
C LEU A 54 -11.59 -7.07 -16.46
N ILE A 55 -11.49 -5.85 -15.96
CA ILE A 55 -12.59 -5.08 -15.37
C ILE A 55 -12.88 -3.91 -16.31
N LEU A 56 -14.10 -3.86 -16.83
CA LEU A 56 -14.58 -2.78 -17.69
C LEU A 56 -14.81 -1.48 -16.91
N PRO A 57 -14.88 -0.33 -17.59
CA PRO A 57 -15.11 0.96 -16.95
C PRO A 57 -16.40 0.96 -16.14
N GLY A 58 -16.33 1.51 -14.92
CA GLY A 58 -17.49 1.52 -14.02
C GLY A 58 -17.14 1.79 -12.56
N ASN A 59 -18.20 2.01 -11.79
CA ASN A 59 -18.15 2.11 -10.34
C ASN A 59 -18.74 0.84 -9.73
N TYR A 60 -17.94 0.12 -8.97
CA TYR A 60 -18.29 -1.14 -8.34
C TYR A 60 -18.32 -0.95 -6.83
N THR A 61 -19.51 -0.85 -6.23
CA THR A 61 -19.66 -0.71 -4.78
C THR A 61 -19.60 -2.08 -4.11
N GLU A 62 -18.42 -2.52 -3.72
CA GLU A 62 -18.17 -3.83 -3.13
C GLU A 62 -16.85 -3.86 -2.34
N GLN A 63 -16.69 -4.90 -1.52
CA GLN A 63 -15.39 -5.31 -1.01
C GLN A 63 -14.87 -6.50 -1.82
N VAL A 64 -13.59 -6.46 -2.18
CA VAL A 64 -12.91 -7.55 -2.89
C VAL A 64 -11.99 -8.28 -1.93
N ASN A 65 -12.18 -9.58 -1.77
CA ASN A 65 -11.40 -10.44 -0.89
C ASN A 65 -10.79 -11.61 -1.67
N VAL A 66 -9.46 -11.67 -1.70
CA VAL A 66 -8.66 -12.67 -2.41
C VAL A 66 -7.97 -13.59 -1.40
N THR A 67 -8.46 -14.83 -1.31
CA THR A 67 -7.92 -15.87 -0.41
C THR A 67 -7.10 -16.93 -1.13
N ARG A 68 -7.15 -16.98 -2.48
CA ARG A 68 -6.37 -17.93 -3.27
C ARG A 68 -4.87 -17.66 -3.18
N SER A 69 -4.08 -18.75 -3.17
CA SER A 69 -2.62 -18.69 -3.12
C SER A 69 -1.94 -18.54 -4.48
N GLY A 70 -2.56 -19.08 -5.54
CA GLY A 70 -2.01 -19.01 -6.89
C GLY A 70 -2.14 -17.62 -7.54
N PRO A 71 -1.32 -17.32 -8.57
CA PRO A 71 -1.22 -15.99 -9.15
C PRO A 71 -2.54 -15.45 -9.68
N LEU A 72 -2.82 -14.17 -9.42
CA LEU A 72 -4.01 -13.47 -9.89
C LEU A 72 -3.64 -12.04 -10.32
N THR A 73 -4.02 -11.67 -11.53
CA THR A 73 -3.87 -10.30 -12.04
C THR A 73 -5.24 -9.66 -12.24
N LEU A 74 -5.49 -8.52 -11.59
CA LEU A 74 -6.62 -7.63 -11.88
C LEU A 74 -6.16 -6.53 -12.85
N ILE A 75 -6.95 -6.30 -13.89
CA ILE A 75 -6.66 -5.31 -14.92
C ILE A 75 -7.88 -4.43 -15.09
N GLY A 76 -7.75 -3.13 -14.82
CA GLY A 76 -8.74 -2.15 -15.24
C GLY A 76 -8.54 -1.80 -16.71
N GLN A 77 -9.61 -1.79 -17.49
CA GLN A 77 -9.59 -1.29 -18.87
C GLN A 77 -9.17 0.18 -18.87
N SER A 78 -8.21 0.53 -19.71
CA SER A 78 -7.66 1.89 -19.79
C SER A 78 -7.11 2.19 -21.18
N ALA A 79 -7.52 3.35 -21.72
CA ALA A 79 -6.92 3.90 -22.93
C ALA A 79 -5.54 4.53 -22.68
N LEU A 80 -5.23 4.85 -21.42
CA LEU A 80 -3.98 5.49 -20.97
C LEU A 80 -3.36 4.68 -19.82
N PRO A 81 -2.89 3.44 -20.06
CA PRO A 81 -2.52 2.50 -19.00
C PRO A 81 -1.31 2.96 -18.15
N THR A 82 -0.54 3.96 -18.60
CA THR A 82 0.58 4.53 -17.82
C THR A 82 0.20 5.79 -17.05
N ASN A 83 -1.08 6.17 -17.01
CA ASN A 83 -1.56 7.36 -16.32
C ASN A 83 -2.65 6.98 -15.30
N ALA A 84 -2.27 6.87 -14.03
CA ALA A 84 -3.20 6.52 -12.95
C ALA A 84 -4.37 7.50 -12.82
N SER A 85 -4.18 8.79 -13.11
CA SER A 85 -5.25 9.81 -13.06
C SER A 85 -6.31 9.61 -14.15
N ALA A 86 -6.02 8.82 -15.18
CA ALA A 86 -6.94 8.52 -16.27
C ALA A 86 -7.68 7.17 -16.11
N ASN A 87 -7.50 6.50 -14.97
CA ASN A 87 -8.21 5.26 -14.67
C ASN A 87 -9.73 5.49 -14.63
N VAL A 88 -10.48 4.54 -15.17
CA VAL A 88 -11.96 4.59 -15.29
C VAL A 88 -12.67 3.44 -14.57
N VAL A 89 -11.92 2.62 -13.82
CA VAL A 89 -12.44 1.52 -13.00
C VAL A 89 -12.28 1.90 -11.53
N ASN A 90 -13.40 2.06 -10.83
CA ASN A 90 -13.42 2.40 -9.40
C ASN A 90 -14.11 1.28 -8.62
N ILE A 91 -13.42 0.73 -7.63
CA ILE A 91 -13.99 -0.16 -6.62
C ILE A 91 -14.14 0.68 -5.36
N LEU A 92 -15.39 0.80 -4.92
CA LEU A 92 -15.83 1.74 -3.89
C LEU A 92 -16.35 0.98 -2.68
N TRP A 93 -15.94 1.41 -1.50
CA TRP A 93 -16.54 1.00 -0.25
C TRP A 93 -16.68 2.19 0.70
N SER A 94 -17.54 2.08 1.69
CA SER A 94 -17.84 3.17 2.61
C SER A 94 -18.00 2.64 4.02
N SER A 95 -16.90 2.55 4.76
CA SER A 95 -16.92 1.99 6.12
C SER A 95 -15.72 2.47 6.94
N ALA A 96 -15.96 2.68 8.24
CA ALA A 96 -14.92 2.92 9.23
C ALA A 96 -15.17 2.13 10.52
N THR A 97 -14.11 1.84 11.25
CA THR A 97 -14.17 1.11 12.52
C THR A 97 -15.03 1.84 13.55
N GLY A 98 -15.86 1.08 14.28
CA GLY A 98 -16.65 1.59 15.41
C GLY A 98 -18.04 2.14 15.05
N ASN A 99 -18.41 2.20 13.76
CA ASN A 99 -19.64 2.88 13.33
C ASN A 99 -20.68 2.00 12.60
N ALA A 100 -20.39 0.73 12.28
CA ALA A 100 -21.32 -0.12 11.52
C ALA A 100 -21.36 -1.62 11.89
N GLU A 101 -20.32 -2.17 12.53
CA GLU A 101 -20.29 -3.60 12.88
C GLU A 101 -19.85 -3.81 14.33
N ASN A 102 -20.31 -4.90 14.95
CA ASN A 102 -19.91 -5.36 16.31
C ASN A 102 -18.41 -5.76 16.40
N SER A 103 -17.60 -5.37 15.43
CA SER A 103 -16.17 -5.61 15.35
C SER A 103 -15.39 -4.30 15.47
N PHE A 104 -14.44 -4.26 16.40
CA PHE A 104 -13.55 -3.12 16.62
C PHE A 104 -12.26 -3.19 15.75
N ASP A 105 -12.16 -4.15 14.83
CA ASP A 105 -10.98 -4.27 13.95
C ASP A 105 -11.21 -3.60 12.60
N ASN A 106 -10.21 -2.90 12.08
CA ASN A 106 -10.32 -2.16 10.83
C ASN A 106 -10.19 -3.04 9.57
N ALA A 107 -9.85 -4.32 9.72
CA ALA A 107 -9.84 -5.29 8.60
C ALA A 107 -11.18 -5.38 7.85
N PHE A 108 -12.31 -5.15 8.53
CA PHE A 108 -13.66 -5.18 7.95
C PHE A 108 -13.99 -3.95 7.10
N THR A 109 -13.17 -2.91 7.16
CA THR A 109 -13.41 -1.66 6.42
C THR A 109 -12.74 -1.65 5.04
N SER A 110 -11.88 -2.63 4.74
CA SER A 110 -11.04 -2.61 3.55
C SER A 110 -11.83 -2.77 2.26
N THR A 111 -11.55 -1.93 1.26
CA THR A 111 -12.07 -2.11 -0.11
C THR A 111 -11.43 -3.33 -0.79
N LEU A 112 -10.11 -3.52 -0.69
CA LEU A 112 -9.40 -4.72 -1.17
C LEU A 112 -8.67 -5.41 -0.02
N THR A 113 -8.88 -6.71 0.12
CA THR A 113 -8.13 -7.58 1.04
C THR A 113 -7.48 -8.72 0.27
N VAL A 114 -6.18 -8.91 0.44
CA VAL A 114 -5.44 -10.09 -0.03
C VAL A 114 -4.81 -10.77 1.17
N ALA A 115 -5.44 -11.84 1.63
CA ALA A 115 -5.00 -12.61 2.78
C ALA A 115 -5.55 -14.04 2.70
N PRO A 116 -4.80 -15.05 3.16
CA PRO A 116 -5.26 -16.44 3.13
C PRO A 116 -6.44 -16.71 4.08
N THR A 117 -6.59 -15.91 5.14
CA THR A 117 -7.65 -16.05 6.14
C THR A 117 -7.99 -14.69 6.74
N LEU A 118 -9.19 -14.56 7.31
CA LEU A 118 -9.59 -13.37 8.09
C LEU A 118 -8.60 -13.09 9.24
N ASN A 119 -8.19 -14.11 10.00
CA ASN A 119 -7.26 -13.95 11.11
C ASN A 119 -5.90 -13.37 10.68
N ALA A 120 -5.44 -13.65 9.46
CA ALA A 120 -4.22 -13.04 8.92
C ALA A 120 -4.42 -11.55 8.59
N SER A 121 -5.64 -11.14 8.22
CA SER A 121 -5.97 -9.75 7.89
C SER A 121 -6.23 -8.85 9.11
N LEU A 122 -6.59 -9.42 10.26
CA LEU A 122 -6.88 -8.65 11.48
C LEU A 122 -5.67 -7.81 11.92
N THR A 123 -5.91 -6.55 12.21
CA THR A 123 -4.87 -5.60 12.64
C THR A 123 -4.57 -5.72 14.13
N GLY A 124 -5.63 -5.80 14.95
CA GLY A 124 -5.60 -5.74 16.40
C GLY A 124 -5.16 -4.41 16.98
N SER A 125 -5.28 -4.29 18.30
CA SER A 125 -4.88 -3.10 19.05
C SER A 125 -3.43 -3.20 19.56
N GLY A 126 -2.91 -2.08 20.07
CA GLY A 126 -1.59 -2.02 20.68
C GLY A 126 -0.43 -2.31 19.73
N PRO A 127 0.82 -2.34 20.24
CA PRO A 127 2.03 -2.38 19.42
C PRO A 127 2.30 -3.73 18.73
N THR A 128 1.58 -4.80 19.09
CA THR A 128 1.78 -6.17 18.56
C THR A 128 0.65 -6.65 17.65
N GLY A 129 -0.53 -6.02 17.74
CA GLY A 129 -1.74 -6.45 17.04
C GLY A 129 -2.21 -7.86 17.42
N ASN A 130 -3.14 -8.39 16.64
CA ASN A 130 -3.73 -9.71 16.87
C ASN A 130 -2.76 -10.84 16.49
N ASN A 131 -2.84 -11.96 17.20
CA ASN A 131 -2.08 -13.16 16.88
C ASN A 131 -2.67 -13.82 15.62
N VAL A 132 -1.78 -14.29 14.74
CA VAL A 132 -2.17 -15.11 13.59
C VAL A 132 -1.96 -16.57 13.98
N PRO A 133 -2.97 -17.46 13.82
CA PRO A 133 -2.86 -18.86 14.21
C PRO A 133 -1.64 -19.56 13.60
N MET A 134 -0.97 -20.38 14.41
CA MET A 134 0.13 -21.22 13.93
C MET A 134 -0.37 -22.13 12.79
N GLY A 135 0.43 -22.29 11.74
CA GLY A 135 0.05 -23.09 10.57
C GLY A 135 -0.82 -22.35 9.54
N THR A 136 -1.13 -21.07 9.74
CA THR A 136 -1.76 -20.24 8.69
C THR A 136 -0.89 -20.29 7.43
N PRO A 137 -1.43 -20.72 6.27
CA PRO A 137 -0.65 -20.83 5.04
C PRO A 137 -0.26 -19.44 4.53
N PHE A 138 0.76 -19.39 3.67
CA PHE A 138 0.98 -18.19 2.87
C PHE A 138 -0.11 -18.10 1.79
N GLY A 139 -0.70 -16.91 1.63
CA GLY A 139 -1.74 -16.59 0.68
C GLY A 139 -1.17 -16.35 -0.72
N ASN A 140 -1.66 -15.32 -1.40
CA ASN A 140 -1.30 -15.07 -2.79
C ASN A 140 0.19 -14.77 -2.94
N GLN A 141 0.89 -15.55 -3.76
CA GLN A 141 2.34 -15.42 -3.95
C GLN A 141 2.72 -14.47 -5.10
N ASP A 142 1.77 -14.10 -5.96
CA ASP A 142 1.96 -13.21 -7.11
C ASP A 142 0.62 -12.55 -7.49
N PHE A 143 0.17 -11.64 -6.63
CA PHE A 143 -1.02 -10.83 -6.89
C PHE A 143 -0.62 -9.54 -7.58
N ARG A 144 -1.30 -9.17 -8.66
CA ARG A 144 -1.00 -7.93 -9.40
C ARG A 144 -2.27 -7.15 -9.72
N VAL A 145 -2.16 -5.83 -9.70
CA VAL A 145 -3.24 -4.92 -10.13
C VAL A 145 -2.67 -3.85 -11.05
N TYR A 146 -3.33 -3.62 -12.19
CA TYR A 146 -3.06 -2.52 -13.10
C TYR A 146 -4.29 -1.64 -13.28
N ASN A 147 -4.15 -0.33 -13.11
CA ASN A 147 -5.16 0.67 -13.50
C ASN A 147 -6.55 0.51 -12.85
N VAL A 148 -6.59 0.13 -11.57
CA VAL A 148 -7.83 0.05 -10.79
C VAL A 148 -7.73 1.01 -9.60
N ASN A 149 -8.80 1.74 -9.33
CA ASN A 149 -8.89 2.63 -8.17
C ASN A 149 -9.63 1.91 -7.04
N PHE A 150 -9.02 1.84 -5.85
CA PHE A 150 -9.65 1.36 -4.63
C PHE A 150 -9.89 2.54 -3.70
N ILE A 151 -11.15 2.79 -3.39
CA ILE A 151 -11.58 3.98 -2.67
C ILE A 151 -12.40 3.52 -1.47
N ASN A 152 -12.01 3.99 -0.28
CA ASN A 152 -12.89 3.99 0.87
C ASN A 152 -13.35 5.43 1.12
N ASP A 153 -14.61 5.70 0.83
CA ASP A 153 -15.20 7.04 0.79
C ASP A 153 -16.04 7.38 2.02
N TYR A 154 -15.84 6.67 3.14
CA TYR A 154 -16.65 6.77 4.36
C TYR A 154 -17.09 8.20 4.72
N LEU A 155 -16.14 9.11 4.87
CA LEU A 155 -16.38 10.54 5.09
C LEU A 155 -15.27 11.37 4.43
N PRO A 156 -15.54 12.64 4.06
CA PRO A 156 -14.55 13.53 3.44
C PRO A 156 -13.55 14.12 4.45
N TYR A 157 -13.23 13.37 5.52
CA TYR A 157 -12.25 13.69 6.56
C TYR A 157 -11.93 12.43 7.37
N SER A 158 -10.81 12.45 8.11
CA SER A 158 -10.43 11.39 9.05
C SER A 158 -11.48 11.21 10.16
N ALA A 159 -12.28 10.14 10.06
CA ALA A 159 -13.37 9.83 10.99
C ALA A 159 -13.26 8.41 11.59
N GLY A 160 -12.04 7.88 11.65
CA GLY A 160 -11.73 6.51 12.07
C GLY A 160 -11.06 5.71 10.94
N PRO A 161 -10.36 4.61 11.29
CA PRO A 161 -9.73 3.73 10.31
C PRO A 161 -10.69 3.27 9.22
N SER A 162 -10.30 3.47 7.96
CA SER A 162 -11.11 3.22 6.76
C SER A 162 -10.17 2.77 5.63
N LEU A 163 -9.94 1.47 5.51
CA LEU A 163 -8.89 0.94 4.63
C LEU A 163 -9.37 0.98 3.17
N ALA A 164 -8.48 1.37 2.26
CA ALA A 164 -8.62 1.08 0.84
C ALA A 164 -7.93 -0.25 0.47
N LEU A 165 -6.87 -0.61 1.21
CA LEU A 165 -6.05 -1.79 0.94
C LEU A 165 -5.61 -2.50 2.23
N SER A 166 -5.70 -3.83 2.23
CA SER A 166 -5.19 -4.72 3.28
C SER A 166 -4.44 -5.92 2.66
N ILE A 167 -3.14 -6.04 2.94
CA ILE A 167 -2.30 -7.14 2.45
C ILE A 167 -1.63 -7.86 3.62
N SER A 168 -1.88 -9.16 3.76
CA SER A 168 -1.28 -9.99 4.81
C SER A 168 -0.93 -11.37 4.27
N TYR A 169 0.23 -11.92 4.67
CA TYR A 169 0.68 -13.24 4.22
C TYR A 169 0.63 -13.39 2.69
N ALA A 170 0.96 -12.34 1.95
CA ALA A 170 0.83 -12.29 0.51
C ALA A 170 1.88 -11.36 -0.10
N ASN A 171 2.15 -11.57 -1.37
CA ASN A 171 2.98 -10.72 -2.20
C ASN A 171 2.08 -10.02 -3.23
N ALA A 172 2.09 -8.68 -3.27
CA ALA A 172 1.15 -7.91 -4.08
C ALA A 172 1.82 -6.71 -4.78
N GLY A 173 1.75 -6.66 -6.11
CA GLY A 173 2.21 -5.55 -6.93
C GLY A 173 1.06 -4.68 -7.46
N PHE A 174 1.20 -3.36 -7.38
CA PHE A 174 0.21 -2.40 -7.82
C PHE A 174 0.85 -1.39 -8.77
N TYR A 175 0.26 -1.19 -9.94
CA TYR A 175 0.83 -0.40 -11.02
C TYR A 175 -0.22 0.56 -11.57
N PHE A 176 0.09 1.85 -11.56
CA PHE A 176 -0.81 2.88 -12.10
C PHE A 176 -2.21 2.84 -11.47
N SER A 177 -2.31 2.43 -10.21
CA SER A 177 -3.57 2.30 -9.46
C SER A 177 -3.73 3.45 -8.47
N GLN A 178 -4.94 3.61 -7.93
CA GLN A 178 -5.20 4.60 -6.88
C GLN A 178 -5.68 3.94 -5.59
N PHE A 179 -5.25 4.47 -4.43
CA PHE A 179 -5.68 4.05 -3.10
C PHE A 179 -6.07 5.28 -2.28
N LEU A 180 -7.37 5.48 -2.09
CA LEU A 180 -7.89 6.74 -1.59
C LEU A 180 -8.72 6.52 -0.32
N SER A 181 -8.31 7.13 0.78
CA SER A 181 -9.07 7.21 2.03
C SER A 181 -8.58 8.40 2.88
N TYR A 182 -8.81 8.40 4.19
CA TYR A 182 -8.33 9.42 5.12
C TYR A 182 -7.48 8.83 6.25
N GLN A 183 -8.01 7.91 7.05
CA GLN A 183 -7.25 7.27 8.12
C GLN A 183 -7.00 5.81 7.79
N ASP A 184 -5.77 5.35 7.97
CA ASP A 184 -5.39 3.95 7.77
C ASP A 184 -5.62 3.45 6.32
N THR A 185 -5.29 4.27 5.31
CA THR A 185 -5.59 3.97 3.88
C THR A 185 -5.03 2.62 3.39
N VAL A 186 -3.77 2.30 3.72
CA VAL A 186 -3.05 1.13 3.23
C VAL A 186 -2.41 0.39 4.40
N TYR A 187 -2.92 -0.82 4.64
CA TYR A 187 -2.42 -1.74 5.64
C TYR A 187 -1.55 -2.84 5.03
N ILE A 188 -0.31 -2.95 5.48
CA ILE A 188 0.53 -4.13 5.19
C ILE A 188 0.70 -4.93 6.47
N GLY A 189 -0.09 -5.99 6.62
CA GLY A 189 -0.06 -6.87 7.76
C GLY A 189 1.15 -7.79 7.83
N LYS A 190 1.09 -8.75 8.75
CA LYS A 190 2.19 -9.68 9.05
C LYS A 190 2.50 -10.53 7.80
N LEU A 191 3.80 -10.69 7.51
CA LEU A 191 4.29 -11.38 6.31
C LEU A 191 3.69 -10.86 4.98
N GLY A 192 3.16 -9.64 4.96
CA GLY A 192 2.74 -8.98 3.73
C GLY A 192 3.92 -8.29 3.06
N ASN A 193 4.02 -8.44 1.74
CA ASN A 193 4.93 -7.70 0.88
C ASN A 193 4.09 -6.97 -0.18
N ALA A 194 4.28 -5.66 -0.30
CA ALA A 194 3.60 -4.86 -1.32
C ALA A 194 4.56 -3.92 -2.06
N TYR A 195 4.42 -3.88 -3.38
CA TYR A 195 5.17 -2.99 -4.28
C TYR A 195 4.17 -2.09 -5.01
N MET A 196 4.34 -0.78 -4.92
CA MET A 196 3.50 0.21 -5.60
C MET A 196 4.36 1.04 -6.56
N TYR A 197 3.99 1.05 -7.83
CA TYR A 197 4.69 1.82 -8.86
C TYR A 197 3.74 2.76 -9.59
N SER A 198 4.10 4.04 -9.67
CA SER A 198 3.29 5.08 -10.33
C SER A 198 1.83 5.11 -9.91
N CYS A 199 1.58 4.87 -8.63
CA CYS A 199 0.26 4.94 -8.03
C CYS A 199 -0.04 6.35 -7.50
N ILE A 200 -1.32 6.62 -7.24
CA ILE A 200 -1.76 7.79 -6.47
C ILE A 200 -2.34 7.29 -5.15
N ILE A 201 -1.80 7.78 -4.03
CA ILE A 201 -2.23 7.38 -2.70
C ILE A 201 -2.67 8.60 -1.92
N GLY A 202 -3.94 8.64 -1.52
CA GLY A 202 -4.52 9.74 -0.77
C GLY A 202 -4.82 9.36 0.68
N GLY A 203 -4.40 10.20 1.63
CA GLY A 203 -4.64 9.98 3.05
C GLY A 203 -4.42 11.22 3.91
N GLN A 204 -4.70 11.09 5.21
CA GLN A 204 -4.58 12.14 6.23
C GLN A 204 -3.87 11.61 7.49
N THR A 205 -4.33 10.49 8.05
CA THR A 205 -3.86 9.95 9.33
C THR A 205 -3.29 8.55 9.17
N ASP A 206 -2.02 8.37 9.52
CA ASP A 206 -1.31 7.08 9.56
C ASP A 206 -1.58 6.22 8.30
N PHE A 207 -1.52 6.86 7.13
CA PHE A 207 -2.06 6.33 5.85
C PHE A 207 -1.43 5.01 5.35
N PHE A 208 -0.25 4.65 5.84
CA PHE A 208 0.65 3.58 5.48
C PHE A 208 1.08 3.03 6.82
N TYR A 209 0.52 1.88 7.15
CA TYR A 209 0.68 1.34 8.47
C TYR A 209 0.70 -0.17 8.46
N GLY A 210 1.22 -0.75 9.54
CA GLY A 210 1.23 -2.19 9.72
C GLY A 210 2.58 -2.76 10.13
N PHE A 211 2.89 -3.94 9.61
CA PHE A 211 3.95 -4.83 10.07
C PHE A 211 4.93 -5.22 8.98
N GLY A 212 4.45 -5.52 7.76
CA GLY A 212 5.22 -6.15 6.70
C GLY A 212 6.16 -5.20 5.96
N THR A 213 6.30 -5.40 4.64
CA THR A 213 7.19 -4.59 3.79
C THR A 213 6.39 -3.89 2.71
N LEU A 214 6.48 -2.55 2.66
CA LEU A 214 5.93 -1.72 1.60
C LEU A 214 7.05 -0.99 0.87
N TRP A 215 7.09 -1.08 -0.46
CA TRP A 215 7.93 -0.23 -1.30
C TRP A 215 7.03 0.59 -2.23
N VAL A 216 7.16 1.91 -2.18
CA VAL A 216 6.44 2.86 -3.04
C VAL A 216 7.46 3.57 -3.91
N GLU A 217 7.30 3.47 -5.22
CA GLU A 217 8.22 4.02 -6.20
C GLU A 217 7.50 4.87 -7.25
N ASN A 218 8.12 5.99 -7.63
CA ASN A 218 7.67 6.85 -8.72
C ASN A 218 6.18 7.22 -8.64
N SER A 219 5.68 7.41 -7.43
CA SER A 219 4.25 7.56 -7.13
C SER A 219 3.93 8.98 -6.65
N HIS A 220 2.63 9.27 -6.50
CA HIS A 220 2.13 10.52 -5.92
C HIS A 220 1.41 10.21 -4.60
N ILE A 221 1.88 10.84 -3.53
CA ILE A 221 1.27 10.78 -2.21
C ILE A 221 0.55 12.11 -1.97
N GLU A 222 -0.77 12.06 -1.84
CA GLU A 222 -1.66 13.20 -1.69
C GLU A 222 -2.11 13.38 -0.24
N LEU A 223 -1.59 14.44 0.39
CA LEU A 223 -1.93 14.84 1.76
C LEU A 223 -3.28 15.55 1.77
N ARG A 224 -4.31 14.87 2.29
CA ARG A 224 -5.68 15.41 2.46
C ARG A 224 -5.85 16.21 3.75
N GLY A 225 -4.85 16.18 4.60
CA GLY A 225 -4.75 16.87 5.88
C GLY A 225 -3.55 16.31 6.65
N CYS A 226 -3.37 16.73 7.90
CA CYS A 226 -2.37 16.15 8.78
C CYS A 226 -3.06 15.54 10.01
N GLY A 227 -2.81 14.26 10.27
CA GLY A 227 -3.13 13.61 11.53
C GLY A 227 -2.07 12.55 11.82
N GLY A 228 -1.51 12.52 13.03
CA GLY A 228 -0.44 11.57 13.31
C GLY A 228 0.75 11.72 12.35
N GLY A 229 1.04 10.68 11.58
CA GLY A 229 2.02 10.71 10.51
C GLY A 229 1.45 10.29 9.16
N ILE A 230 2.24 10.55 8.13
CA ILE A 230 2.26 9.80 6.89
C ILE A 230 2.48 8.31 7.29
N THR A 231 3.67 7.87 7.65
CA THR A 231 3.90 6.45 8.00
C THR A 231 3.67 6.11 9.48
N ALA A 232 3.15 4.92 9.78
CA ALA A 232 3.03 4.41 11.16
C ALA A 232 3.25 2.88 11.24
N TRP A 233 4.48 2.44 11.55
CA TRP A 233 4.81 1.00 11.53
C TRP A 233 4.92 0.40 12.94
N LYS A 234 4.52 -0.86 13.09
CA LYS A 234 4.72 -1.66 14.30
C LYS A 234 6.07 -2.39 14.32
N GLY A 235 6.67 -2.62 13.15
CA GLY A 235 7.75 -3.59 13.03
C GLY A 235 7.32 -4.99 13.50
N MET A 236 8.23 -5.96 13.51
CA MET A 236 7.92 -7.31 13.98
C MET A 236 9.15 -7.95 14.59
N ASN A 237 8.97 -8.56 15.76
CA ASN A 237 9.93 -9.54 16.28
C ASN A 237 9.78 -10.83 15.47
N THR A 238 10.77 -11.12 14.66
CA THR A 238 10.90 -12.37 13.90
C THR A 238 12.05 -13.20 14.47
N THR A 239 12.06 -14.50 14.17
CA THR A 239 13.18 -15.40 14.51
C THR A 239 14.41 -15.18 13.63
N PHE A 240 14.28 -14.38 12.57
CA PHE A 240 15.33 -13.99 11.64
C PHE A 240 15.50 -12.45 11.59
N PRO A 241 16.66 -11.91 11.19
CA PRO A 241 16.79 -10.48 10.93
C PRO A 241 15.86 -10.04 9.80
N ASN A 242 15.02 -9.02 10.04
CA ASN A 242 14.10 -8.52 9.02
C ASN A 242 14.34 -7.04 8.68
N LYS A 243 13.94 -6.68 7.47
CA LYS A 243 13.83 -5.30 6.99
C LYS A 243 12.38 -4.91 6.74
N TYR A 244 11.46 -5.44 7.53
CA TYR A 244 10.08 -5.00 7.48
C TYR A 244 10.01 -3.50 7.80
N GLY A 245 9.13 -2.80 7.10
CA GLY A 245 9.09 -1.35 7.08
C GLY A 245 8.46 -0.82 5.80
N VAL A 246 8.41 0.50 5.71
CA VAL A 246 7.93 1.22 4.55
C VAL A 246 9.06 2.03 3.93
N TYR A 247 9.21 1.91 2.61
CA TYR A 247 10.27 2.51 1.82
C TYR A 247 9.61 3.35 0.72
N ILE A 248 9.71 4.67 0.84
CA ILE A 248 9.17 5.63 -0.13
C ILE A 248 10.35 6.14 -0.95
N HIS A 249 10.38 5.82 -2.25
CA HIS A 249 11.50 6.05 -3.13
C HIS A 249 11.09 6.84 -4.36
N LYS A 250 11.84 7.89 -4.74
CA LYS A 250 11.60 8.68 -5.96
C LYS A 250 10.13 9.10 -6.14
N THR A 251 9.49 9.48 -5.04
CA THR A 251 8.05 9.72 -4.97
C THR A 251 7.81 11.23 -4.78
N TYR A 252 6.61 11.70 -5.12
CA TYR A 252 6.19 13.07 -4.91
C TYR A 252 5.17 13.11 -3.76
N VAL A 253 5.49 13.82 -2.67
CA VAL A 253 4.58 14.03 -1.53
C VAL A 253 4.09 15.47 -1.57
N ALA A 254 2.78 15.66 -1.71
CA ALA A 254 2.20 16.99 -1.75
C ALA A 254 0.76 17.07 -1.25
N LYS A 255 0.29 18.29 -0.97
CA LYS A 255 -1.13 18.60 -0.70
C LYS A 255 -2.00 18.02 -1.82
N ALA A 256 -3.06 17.32 -1.43
CA ALA A 256 -4.10 16.90 -2.36
C ALA A 256 -4.80 18.10 -3.01
N ASN A 257 -4.80 19.25 -2.34
CA ASN A 257 -5.40 20.49 -2.80
C ASN A 257 -4.64 21.71 -2.26
N SER A 258 -4.34 22.69 -3.12
CA SER A 258 -3.60 23.91 -2.75
C SER A 258 -4.30 24.80 -1.71
N SER A 259 -5.60 24.64 -1.51
CA SER A 259 -6.36 25.35 -0.48
C SER A 259 -6.11 24.85 0.95
N LEU A 260 -5.52 23.65 1.10
CA LEU A 260 -5.24 23.06 2.42
C LEU A 260 -4.21 23.90 3.18
N GLN A 261 -4.63 24.41 4.34
CA GLN A 261 -3.79 25.22 5.24
C GLN A 261 -2.93 24.33 6.16
N ILE A 262 -2.05 23.53 5.55
CA ILE A 262 -1.24 22.51 6.24
C ILE A 262 0.28 22.70 6.11
N GLU A 263 0.72 23.88 5.69
CA GLU A 263 2.14 24.23 5.61
C GLU A 263 2.88 23.93 6.94
N GLN A 264 3.96 23.16 6.84
CA GLN A 264 4.84 22.74 7.92
C GLN A 264 4.12 21.99 9.07
N LYS A 265 2.97 21.36 8.82
CA LYS A 265 2.19 20.66 9.86
C LYS A 265 2.36 19.15 9.84
N CYS A 266 2.46 18.54 8.66
CA CYS A 266 2.42 17.09 8.47
C CYS A 266 3.75 16.43 8.82
N ALA A 267 3.71 15.28 9.50
CA ALA A 267 4.89 14.48 9.81
C ALA A 267 5.07 13.35 8.78
N LEU A 268 6.31 13.00 8.45
CA LEU A 268 6.66 11.84 7.62
C LEU A 268 6.28 10.50 8.27
N GLY A 269 6.18 10.48 9.59
CA GLY A 269 5.69 9.32 10.31
C GLY A 269 5.83 9.43 11.81
N ARG A 270 5.28 8.43 12.49
CA ARG A 270 5.38 8.25 13.94
C ARG A 270 5.42 6.76 14.33
N PRO A 271 6.22 6.37 15.35
CA PRO A 271 6.41 4.97 15.72
C PRO A 271 5.19 4.37 16.40
N TRP A 272 4.37 3.60 15.66
CA TRP A 272 3.33 2.79 16.31
C TRP A 272 3.94 1.75 17.28
N ASN A 273 5.20 1.38 17.06
CA ASN A 273 6.06 0.63 17.97
C ASN A 273 7.51 1.10 17.75
N ALA A 274 8.36 0.94 18.77
CA ALA A 274 9.77 1.29 18.70
C ALA A 274 10.62 0.49 17.69
N GLN A 275 10.06 -0.57 17.09
CA GLN A 275 10.67 -1.30 15.97
C GLN A 275 10.30 -0.72 14.60
N MET A 276 9.61 0.43 14.54
CA MET A 276 9.24 1.07 13.29
C MET A 276 10.45 1.27 12.39
N ARG A 277 10.24 0.99 11.10
CA ARG A 277 11.13 1.38 10.02
C ARG A 277 10.34 2.10 8.94
N ALA A 278 10.68 3.34 8.70
CA ALA A 278 10.16 4.14 7.60
C ALA A 278 11.31 4.95 7.00
N ILE A 279 11.49 4.83 5.69
CA ILE A 279 12.57 5.51 4.98
C ILE A 279 11.98 6.27 3.78
N PHE A 280 12.24 7.57 3.71
CA PHE A 280 11.97 8.40 2.53
C PHE A 280 13.29 8.67 1.83
N ALA A 281 13.42 8.24 0.58
CA ALA A 281 14.65 8.37 -0.18
C ALA A 281 14.39 9.01 -1.54
N GLN A 282 15.21 10.00 -1.89
CA GLN A 282 15.16 10.71 -3.18
C GLN A 282 13.75 11.22 -3.51
N THR A 283 13.01 11.62 -2.48
CA THR A 283 11.59 11.95 -2.55
C THR A 283 11.41 13.46 -2.44
N TYR A 284 10.55 14.01 -3.29
CA TYR A 284 10.15 15.42 -3.19
C TYR A 284 9.11 15.58 -2.09
N LEU A 285 9.35 16.56 -1.21
CA LEU A 285 8.49 16.94 -0.10
C LEU A 285 8.01 18.39 -0.30
N ASP A 286 6.71 18.59 -0.48
CA ASP A 286 6.14 19.94 -0.53
C ASP A 286 6.18 20.65 0.83
N ASP A 287 5.69 21.89 0.86
CA ASP A 287 5.73 22.78 2.03
C ASP A 287 4.87 22.29 3.21
N SER A 288 4.10 21.22 3.06
CA SER A 288 3.28 20.65 4.15
C SER A 288 4.10 19.98 5.24
N ILE A 289 5.30 19.50 4.90
CA ILE A 289 6.08 18.67 5.83
C ILE A 289 6.74 19.54 6.90
N ARG A 290 6.54 19.17 8.17
CA ARG A 290 7.09 19.89 9.31
C ARG A 290 8.63 19.84 9.34
N PRO A 291 9.29 20.83 9.95
CA PRO A 291 10.74 20.87 10.02
C PRO A 291 11.41 19.68 10.72
N SER A 292 10.74 18.97 11.63
CA SER A 292 11.32 17.79 12.29
C SER A 292 11.31 16.53 11.42
N GLY A 293 10.49 16.48 10.36
CA GLY A 293 10.26 15.27 9.57
C GLY A 293 9.36 14.28 10.31
N TYR A 294 9.96 13.45 11.15
CA TYR A 294 9.25 12.51 12.00
C TYR A 294 8.86 13.13 13.35
N ILE A 295 7.98 12.45 14.08
CA ILE A 295 7.53 12.82 15.42
C ILE A 295 7.47 11.59 16.32
N ASP A 296 7.47 11.83 17.63
CA ASP A 296 7.14 10.83 18.63
C ASP A 296 5.70 10.32 18.45
N TRP A 297 5.42 9.12 18.96
CA TRP A 297 4.05 8.60 18.96
C TRP A 297 3.09 9.48 19.77
N SER A 298 3.51 9.86 20.99
CA SER A 298 2.89 10.92 21.79
C SER A 298 3.87 11.46 22.84
N THR A 299 3.53 12.58 23.48
CA THR A 299 4.35 13.18 24.55
C THR A 299 4.55 12.26 25.75
N THR A 300 3.55 11.44 26.10
CA THR A 300 3.58 10.55 27.27
C THR A 300 4.03 9.13 26.93
N ASP A 301 4.07 8.77 25.65
CA ASP A 301 4.52 7.48 25.14
C ASP A 301 5.25 7.70 23.80
N PRO A 302 6.52 8.13 23.82
CA PRO A 302 7.22 8.54 22.60
C PRO A 302 7.48 7.40 21.61
N ARG A 303 7.69 6.17 22.13
CA ARG A 303 8.02 4.95 21.37
C ARG A 303 9.25 5.05 20.46
N VAL A 304 10.19 5.94 20.75
CA VAL A 304 11.46 6.05 20.02
C VAL A 304 12.59 5.46 20.85
N ASN A 305 13.39 4.57 20.25
CA ASN A 305 14.63 4.07 20.85
C ASN A 305 15.65 3.66 19.77
N ARG A 306 16.76 3.04 20.18
CA ARG A 306 17.84 2.60 19.28
C ARG A 306 17.42 1.63 18.16
N ASN A 307 16.26 1.00 18.25
CA ASN A 307 15.74 0.07 17.24
C ASN A 307 14.83 0.79 16.21
N THR A 308 14.46 2.04 16.47
CA THR A 308 13.61 2.85 15.60
C THR A 308 14.43 3.35 14.42
N THR A 309 13.93 3.14 13.19
CA THR A 309 14.58 3.60 11.96
C THR A 309 13.62 4.52 11.20
N THR A 310 13.62 5.79 11.56
CA THR A 310 12.85 6.87 10.92
C THR A 310 13.82 7.77 10.19
N ALA A 311 13.93 7.58 8.88
CA ALA A 311 15.11 8.04 8.14
C ALA A 311 14.81 8.67 6.79
N GLU A 312 15.71 9.55 6.37
CA GLU A 312 15.69 10.23 5.09
C GLU A 312 17.02 10.06 4.35
N PHE A 313 16.97 9.96 3.02
CA PHE A 313 18.16 9.93 2.17
C PHE A 313 17.94 10.78 0.92
N GLU A 314 18.67 11.88 0.76
CA GLU A 314 18.60 12.75 -0.44
C GLU A 314 17.18 13.24 -0.79
N ASN A 315 16.31 13.43 0.21
CA ASN A 315 15.04 14.11 0.00
C ASN A 315 15.25 15.59 -0.31
N TYR A 316 14.28 16.19 -0.98
CA TYR A 316 14.37 17.57 -1.46
C TYR A 316 12.99 18.23 -1.53
N GLY A 317 12.95 19.51 -1.87
CA GLY A 317 11.72 20.31 -1.89
C GLY A 317 11.55 21.16 -0.64
N PRO A 318 10.54 22.05 -0.61
CA PRO A 318 10.35 23.03 0.47
C PRO A 318 10.07 22.40 1.84
N GLY A 319 9.56 21.16 1.90
CA GLY A 319 9.35 20.42 3.16
C GLY A 319 10.59 19.74 3.74
N PHE A 320 11.70 19.71 2.99
CA PHE A 320 12.97 19.16 3.45
C PHE A 320 13.79 20.23 4.17
N ASN A 321 13.73 20.24 5.51
CA ASN A 321 14.44 21.18 6.36
C ASN A 321 15.55 20.50 7.16
N VAL A 322 16.77 20.49 6.61
CA VAL A 322 17.96 19.87 7.22
C VAL A 322 18.25 20.36 8.64
N THR A 323 18.06 21.66 8.89
CA THR A 323 18.31 22.24 10.23
C THR A 323 17.31 21.71 11.25
N GLY A 324 16.03 21.61 10.86
CA GLY A 324 14.98 21.02 11.68
C GLY A 324 15.18 19.52 11.93
N ARG A 325 15.68 18.76 10.93
CA ARG A 325 16.02 17.33 11.11
C ARG A 325 17.15 17.15 12.11
N ARG A 326 18.20 17.96 12.01
CA ARG A 326 19.33 17.93 12.95
C ARG A 326 18.92 18.29 14.38
N ALA A 327 18.01 19.25 14.54
CA ALA A 327 17.45 19.57 15.86
C ALA A 327 16.59 18.44 16.44
N ALA A 328 15.94 17.66 15.57
CA ALA A 328 15.12 16.49 15.91
C ALA A 328 15.89 15.16 15.73
N SER A 329 17.21 15.14 15.92
CA SER A 329 18.05 13.96 15.67
C SER A 329 17.73 12.76 16.58
N ASN A 330 16.95 12.97 17.64
CA ASN A 330 16.41 11.90 18.47
C ASN A 330 15.33 11.08 17.75
N VAL A 331 14.62 11.66 16.77
CA VAL A 331 13.52 11.03 16.03
C VAL A 331 13.72 10.95 14.52
N THR A 332 14.62 11.74 13.94
CA THR A 332 14.87 11.72 12.49
C THR A 332 16.34 11.47 12.18
N ILE A 333 16.60 10.49 11.31
CA ILE A 333 17.93 10.11 10.87
C ILE A 333 18.14 10.58 9.43
N GLU A 334 19.09 11.49 9.20
CA GLU A 334 19.58 11.77 7.85
C GLU A 334 20.68 10.75 7.51
N MET A 335 20.40 9.85 6.57
CA MET A 335 21.32 8.77 6.19
C MET A 335 22.43 9.27 5.29
N THR A 336 23.65 8.78 5.55
CA THR A 336 24.74 8.77 4.57
C THR A 336 24.50 7.70 3.50
N PRO A 337 25.17 7.78 2.33
CA PRO A 337 25.09 6.73 1.31
C PRO A 337 25.38 5.33 1.84
N ARG A 338 26.35 5.19 2.77
CA ARG A 338 26.68 3.91 3.39
C ARG A 338 25.56 3.37 4.27
N GLN A 339 24.85 4.23 4.99
CA GLN A 339 23.71 3.84 5.84
C GLN A 339 22.47 3.49 4.99
N TYR A 340 22.29 4.15 3.85
CA TYR A 340 21.18 3.88 2.94
C TYR A 340 21.39 2.64 2.06
N GLN A 341 22.63 2.28 1.73
CA GLN A 341 22.97 1.16 0.84
C GLN A 341 22.21 -0.16 1.12
N PRO A 342 21.98 -0.58 2.38
CA PRO A 342 21.22 -1.80 2.67
C PRO A 342 19.73 -1.73 2.33
N PHE A 343 19.19 -0.54 2.07
CA PHE A 343 17.77 -0.30 1.79
C PHE A 343 17.54 0.24 0.36
N SER A 344 18.58 0.29 -0.47
CA SER A 344 18.58 1.06 -1.72
C SER A 344 17.84 0.41 -2.90
N SER A 345 17.13 -0.70 -2.70
CA SER A 345 16.41 -1.40 -3.77
C SER A 345 15.42 -2.41 -3.20
N PRO A 346 14.32 -2.73 -3.92
CA PRO A 346 13.37 -3.77 -3.54
C PRO A 346 14.02 -5.11 -3.16
N ARG A 347 15.00 -5.57 -3.94
CA ARG A 347 15.73 -6.84 -3.73
C ARG A 347 16.39 -6.95 -2.35
N LYS A 348 16.76 -5.80 -1.76
CA LYS A 348 17.47 -5.76 -0.47
C LYS A 348 16.54 -5.75 0.73
N VAL A 349 15.23 -5.53 0.54
CA VAL A 349 14.27 -5.35 1.65
C VAL A 349 13.14 -6.36 1.61
N PHE A 350 12.70 -6.80 0.43
CA PHE A 350 11.71 -7.86 0.33
C PHE A 350 12.30 -9.21 0.70
N GLN A 351 11.64 -9.90 1.62
CA GLN A 351 12.06 -11.19 2.14
C GLN A 351 11.02 -12.26 1.85
N TYR A 352 11.50 -13.48 1.68
CA TYR A 352 10.68 -14.68 1.70
C TYR A 352 10.16 -14.93 3.13
N PRO A 353 9.09 -15.72 3.31
CA PRO A 353 8.66 -16.16 4.64
C PRO A 353 9.75 -16.89 5.45
N SER A 354 10.75 -17.48 4.77
CA SER A 354 11.95 -18.07 5.38
C SER A 354 12.92 -17.06 5.98
N GLY A 355 12.81 -15.78 5.61
CA GLY A 355 13.72 -14.70 6.01
C GLY A 355 14.80 -14.37 4.97
N ASP A 356 14.93 -15.16 3.90
CA ASP A 356 15.87 -14.88 2.82
C ASP A 356 15.48 -13.61 2.05
N PHE A 357 16.45 -12.81 1.62
CA PHE A 357 16.22 -11.59 0.83
C PHE A 357 15.98 -11.90 -0.66
N ASP A 358 15.70 -10.86 -1.43
CA ASP A 358 15.43 -10.90 -2.88
C ASP A 358 14.16 -11.66 -3.28
N ASN A 359 13.13 -11.60 -2.43
CA ASN A 359 11.79 -12.04 -2.79
C ASN A 359 11.11 -11.00 -3.70
N THR A 360 11.56 -10.89 -4.96
CA THR A 360 11.07 -9.90 -5.94
C THR A 360 10.47 -10.50 -7.21
N GLY A 361 10.45 -11.84 -7.33
CA GLY A 361 9.96 -12.51 -8.55
C GLY A 361 8.47 -12.30 -8.87
N TRP A 362 7.68 -11.83 -7.89
CA TRP A 362 6.26 -11.46 -8.03
C TRP A 362 6.06 -10.00 -8.51
N ILE A 363 7.11 -9.20 -8.53
CA ILE A 363 7.07 -7.83 -9.08
C ILE A 363 7.15 -7.93 -10.61
N ASP A 364 6.42 -7.06 -11.32
CA ASP A 364 6.54 -6.95 -12.77
C ASP A 364 7.96 -6.47 -13.11
N PRO A 365 8.75 -7.28 -13.84
CA PRO A 365 10.12 -6.95 -14.18
C PRO A 365 10.25 -5.69 -15.04
N SER A 366 9.17 -5.23 -15.67
CA SER A 366 9.13 -3.99 -16.45
C SER A 366 9.22 -2.73 -15.58
N TYR A 367 8.94 -2.86 -14.28
CA TYR A 367 8.89 -1.75 -13.33
C TYR A 367 9.77 -1.98 -12.11
N LEU A 368 10.62 -3.02 -12.09
CA LEU A 368 11.59 -3.26 -11.02
C LEU A 368 12.90 -2.50 -11.35
N PRO A 369 13.41 -1.64 -10.45
CA PRO A 369 14.60 -0.83 -10.67
C PRO A 369 15.93 -1.61 -10.68
#